data_AF-A0A7S4I0X5-F1
#
_entry.id   AF-A0A7S4I0X5-F1
#
_cell.length_a   1.000
_cell.length_b   1.000
_cell.length_c   1.000
_cell.angle_alpha   90.00
_cell.angle_beta   90.00
_cell.angle_gamma   90.00
#
_symmetry.space_group_name_H-M   'P 1'
#
loop_
_entity.id
_entity.type
_entity.pdbx_description
1 polymer ?
#
loop_
_entity_poly.entity_id
_entity_poly.type
_entity_poly.pdbx_seq_one_letter_code
_entity_poly.pdbx_strand_id
1 'polypeptide(L)'
;HARMRDTDGDGLDDGQELYEYFTDPGKVDTDGDALTDYDEIFNFDSDPLTREGNPVVGQIDQKFIEEMNPAGDDWNDPSNADTDGDGLTNQQERNYYRTDPNKADTDGDGLTDSEEAKVYGTDPNEVDTDGDGIRDGDEALKWNLDPTEKDTDGDLLTDYEEVFEYSTNGALVDTDFDGVSDFDEINILS
;
A
#
# COMPACT_ATOMS: atom_id res chain seq x y z
N HIS A 1 -53.87 -6.02 -0.74
CA HIS A 1 -52.88 -4.99 -0.36
C HIS A 1 -52.84 -3.98 -1.49
N ALA A 2 -53.35 -2.77 -1.26
CA ALA A 2 -53.25 -1.70 -2.24
C ALA A 2 -51.75 -1.37 -2.41
N ARG A 3 -51.26 -1.34 -3.65
CA ARG A 3 -49.98 -0.69 -3.91
C ARG A 3 -50.21 0.79 -3.64
N MET A 4 -49.51 1.31 -2.65
CA MET A 4 -49.52 2.74 -2.37
C MET A 4 -48.87 3.45 -3.57
N ARG A 5 -49.35 4.66 -3.85
CA ARG A 5 -48.94 5.41 -5.03
C ARG A 5 -47.55 5.97 -4.76
N ASP A 6 -46.65 5.84 -5.72
CA ASP A 6 -45.30 6.41 -5.73
C ASP A 6 -45.29 7.33 -6.96
N THR A 7 -45.27 8.65 -6.70
CA THR A 7 -45.56 9.67 -7.71
C THR A 7 -44.33 10.07 -8.52
N ASP A 8 -43.14 10.02 -7.95
CA ASP A 8 -41.87 10.37 -8.62
C ASP A 8 -41.00 9.16 -8.99
N GLY A 9 -41.30 7.98 -8.45
CA GLY A 9 -40.70 6.71 -8.83
C GLY A 9 -39.37 6.41 -8.16
N ASP A 10 -39.06 7.02 -7.02
CA ASP A 10 -37.78 6.84 -6.31
C ASP A 10 -37.74 5.57 -5.43
N GLY A 11 -38.89 4.97 -5.15
CA GLY A 11 -39.03 3.77 -4.33
C GLY A 11 -39.73 3.97 -2.98
N LEU A 12 -40.02 5.22 -2.59
CA LEU A 12 -40.94 5.57 -1.50
C LEU A 12 -42.35 5.75 -2.05
N ASP A 13 -43.37 5.31 -1.32
CA ASP A 13 -44.74 5.69 -1.68
C ASP A 13 -45.11 7.07 -1.07
N ASP A 14 -46.02 7.80 -1.73
CA ASP A 14 -46.50 9.15 -1.34
C ASP A 14 -46.94 9.19 0.15
N GLY A 15 -47.38 8.05 0.70
CA GLY A 15 -47.76 7.94 2.10
C GLY A 15 -46.54 7.93 3.03
N GLN A 16 -45.51 7.16 2.71
CA GLN A 16 -44.24 7.14 3.45
C GLN A 16 -43.58 8.52 3.45
N GLU A 17 -43.57 9.18 2.29
CA GLU A 17 -42.99 10.52 2.13
C GLU A 17 -43.74 11.56 2.96
N LEU A 18 -45.07 11.58 2.96
CA LEU A 18 -45.83 12.59 3.70
C LEU A 18 -45.92 12.35 5.21
N TYR A 19 -45.88 11.10 5.66
CA TYR A 19 -46.22 10.76 7.04
C TYR A 19 -45.07 10.15 7.85
N GLU A 20 -44.03 9.61 7.21
CA GLU A 20 -42.90 8.96 7.88
C GLU A 20 -41.62 9.77 7.72
N TYR A 21 -41.27 10.17 6.49
CA TYR A 21 -39.98 10.78 6.16
C TYR A 21 -40.04 12.28 5.84
N PHE A 22 -41.24 12.81 5.61
CA PHE A 22 -41.54 14.22 5.37
C PHE A 22 -40.90 14.83 4.12
N THR A 23 -40.63 14.00 3.10
CA THR A 23 -40.10 14.36 1.77
C THR A 23 -41.20 14.81 0.80
N ASP A 24 -40.84 15.29 -0.40
CA ASP A 24 -41.76 15.81 -1.43
C ASP A 24 -42.11 14.73 -2.48
N PRO A 25 -43.34 14.17 -2.50
CA PRO A 25 -43.73 13.09 -3.41
C PRO A 25 -43.67 13.38 -4.91
N GLY A 26 -43.42 14.64 -5.27
CA GLY A 26 -43.22 15.05 -6.65
C GLY A 26 -41.75 15.08 -7.08
N LYS A 27 -40.82 14.73 -6.20
CA LYS A 27 -39.38 14.91 -6.39
C LYS A 27 -38.59 13.72 -5.86
N VAL A 28 -37.98 13.04 -6.81
CA VAL A 28 -36.98 11.98 -6.55
C VAL A 28 -35.88 12.40 -5.57
N ASP A 29 -35.58 13.70 -5.48
CA ASP A 29 -34.54 14.29 -4.63
C ASP A 29 -35.13 15.57 -4.02
N THR A 30 -35.53 15.50 -2.75
CA THR A 30 -36.30 16.56 -2.07
C THR A 30 -35.46 17.81 -1.85
N ASP A 31 -34.19 17.65 -1.45
CA ASP A 31 -33.30 18.72 -1.04
C ASP A 31 -32.32 19.20 -2.14
N GLY A 32 -32.27 18.45 -3.24
CA GLY A 32 -31.52 18.73 -4.46
C GLY A 32 -30.04 18.41 -4.37
N ASP A 33 -29.61 17.51 -3.48
CA ASP A 33 -28.20 17.18 -3.25
C ASP A 33 -27.64 16.04 -4.12
N ALA A 34 -28.48 15.48 -4.99
CA ALA A 34 -28.21 14.45 -5.99
C ALA A 34 -28.20 13.00 -5.49
N LEU A 35 -28.65 12.71 -4.27
CA LEU A 35 -29.19 11.39 -3.93
C LEU A 35 -30.72 11.39 -3.98
N THR A 36 -31.31 10.20 -4.14
CA THR A 36 -32.76 10.06 -4.05
C THR A 36 -33.18 9.90 -2.59
N ASP A 37 -34.38 10.34 -2.24
CA ASP A 37 -34.88 10.25 -0.86
C ASP A 37 -34.85 8.79 -0.35
N TYR A 38 -35.22 7.82 -1.19
CA TYR A 38 -35.08 6.39 -0.90
C TYR A 38 -33.63 5.98 -0.57
N ASP A 39 -32.67 6.40 -1.38
CA ASP A 39 -31.26 6.02 -1.22
C ASP A 39 -30.70 6.59 0.08
N GLU A 40 -31.03 7.82 0.41
CA GLU A 40 -30.64 8.46 1.66
C GLU A 40 -31.13 7.69 2.88
N ILE A 41 -32.40 7.31 2.90
CA ILE A 41 -33.02 6.61 4.04
C ILE A 41 -32.50 5.17 4.17
N PHE A 42 -32.38 4.43 3.07
CA PHE A 42 -32.18 2.98 3.12
C PHE A 42 -30.78 2.52 2.77
N ASN A 43 -30.01 3.31 2.02
CA ASN A 43 -28.67 2.94 1.56
C ASN A 43 -27.57 3.75 2.25
N PHE A 44 -27.84 4.99 2.67
CA PHE A 44 -26.82 5.89 3.23
C PHE A 44 -27.09 6.33 4.68
N ASP A 45 -28.29 6.12 5.21
CA ASP A 45 -28.70 6.57 6.55
C ASP A 45 -28.50 8.10 6.73
N SER A 46 -28.73 8.87 5.67
CA SER A 46 -28.67 10.33 5.62
C SER A 46 -30.06 10.98 5.70
N ASP A 47 -30.10 12.30 5.94
CA ASP A 47 -31.34 13.08 6.12
C ASP A 47 -31.81 13.69 4.79
N PRO A 48 -32.90 13.18 4.17
CA PRO A 48 -33.37 13.61 2.85
C PRO A 48 -33.99 15.01 2.80
N LEU A 49 -34.07 15.69 3.95
CA LEU A 49 -34.59 17.05 4.05
C LEU A 49 -33.48 18.09 4.16
N THR A 50 -32.24 17.64 4.28
CA THR A 50 -31.11 18.53 4.51
C THR A 50 -29.97 18.20 3.59
N ARG A 51 -29.55 19.23 2.87
CA ARG A 51 -28.42 19.24 1.95
C ARG A 51 -27.06 18.93 2.62
N GLU A 52 -27.07 18.63 3.92
CA GLU A 52 -25.94 18.26 4.75
C GLU A 52 -26.12 16.81 5.19
N GLY A 53 -25.48 15.87 4.52
CA GLY A 53 -25.51 14.48 4.96
C GLY A 53 -25.18 13.46 3.90
N ASN A 54 -25.40 13.78 2.64
CA ASN A 54 -24.94 12.95 1.55
C ASN A 54 -23.41 13.03 1.41
N PRO A 55 -22.70 11.90 1.35
CA PRO A 55 -21.31 11.87 0.94
C PRO A 55 -21.24 12.24 -0.54
N VAL A 56 -21.33 13.54 -0.85
CA VAL A 56 -20.64 14.11 -1.99
C VAL A 56 -19.21 13.60 -1.87
N VAL A 57 -18.84 12.60 -2.67
CA VAL A 57 -17.49 12.31 -3.20
C VAL A 57 -16.38 13.03 -2.41
N GLY A 58 -16.25 12.73 -1.11
CA GLY A 58 -15.60 13.69 -0.17
C GLY A 58 -15.83 13.47 1.32
N GLN A 59 -16.66 12.51 1.73
CA GLN A 59 -16.67 11.95 3.10
C GLN A 59 -16.65 10.42 3.10
N ILE A 60 -15.89 9.81 2.19
CA ILE A 60 -14.96 8.79 2.69
C ILE A 60 -14.21 9.55 3.80
N ASP A 61 -14.29 9.11 5.05
CA ASP A 61 -13.68 9.80 6.20
C ASP A 61 -12.33 10.34 5.72
N GLN A 62 -12.08 11.65 5.80
CA GLN A 62 -10.90 12.23 5.19
C GLN A 62 -9.64 11.51 5.71
N LYS A 63 -9.73 10.98 6.94
CA LYS A 63 -8.78 10.04 7.53
C LYS A 63 -8.68 8.70 6.80
N PHE A 64 -9.79 8.11 6.36
CA PHE A 64 -9.86 6.90 5.54
C PHE A 64 -9.42 7.12 4.08
N ILE A 65 -9.65 8.31 3.49
CA ILE A 65 -9.05 8.70 2.19
C ILE A 65 -7.55 8.88 2.36
N GLU A 66 -7.10 9.63 3.35
CA GLU A 66 -5.68 9.84 3.64
C GLU A 66 -4.99 8.53 4.05
N GLU A 67 -5.69 7.58 4.67
CA GLU A 67 -5.16 6.24 4.98
C GLU A 67 -5.11 5.32 3.75
N MET A 68 -6.05 5.44 2.80
CA MET A 68 -6.06 4.67 1.54
C MET A 68 -5.32 5.35 0.39
N ASN A 69 -4.99 6.63 0.53
CA ASN A 69 -4.27 7.48 -0.41
C ASN A 69 -3.38 8.45 0.40
N PRO A 70 -2.31 7.94 1.03
CA PRO A 70 -1.41 8.74 1.87
C PRO A 70 -0.66 9.83 1.09
N ALA A 71 -0.73 9.81 -0.24
CA ALA A 71 -0.11 10.80 -1.11
C ALA A 71 -1.05 11.99 -1.46
N GLY A 72 -2.38 11.87 -1.25
CA GLY A 72 -3.34 12.93 -1.56
C GLY A 72 -3.65 13.08 -3.05
N ASP A 73 -3.51 11.99 -3.79
CA ASP A 73 -3.50 11.89 -5.24
C ASP A 73 -4.93 11.89 -5.87
N ASP A 74 -5.17 12.73 -6.88
CA ASP A 74 -6.40 12.70 -7.69
C ASP A 74 -6.40 11.46 -8.59
N TRP A 75 -7.39 10.57 -8.44
CA TRP A 75 -7.53 9.32 -9.20
C TRP A 75 -7.68 9.51 -10.73
N ASN A 76 -7.98 10.73 -11.18
CA ASN A 76 -8.02 11.07 -12.61
C ASN A 76 -6.75 11.79 -13.09
N ASP A 77 -5.72 11.96 -12.25
CA ASP A 77 -4.43 12.50 -12.67
C ASP A 77 -3.53 11.39 -13.23
N PRO A 78 -3.13 11.44 -14.51
CA PRO A 78 -2.20 10.48 -15.08
C PRO A 78 -0.82 10.45 -14.40
N SER A 79 -0.46 11.44 -13.57
CA SER A 79 0.75 11.35 -12.74
C SER A 79 0.67 10.31 -11.63
N ASN A 80 -0.54 9.87 -11.28
CA ASN A 80 -0.81 8.85 -10.25
C ASN A 80 -1.00 7.45 -10.84
N ALA A 81 -0.83 7.31 -12.16
CA ALA A 81 -0.74 6.00 -12.78
C ALA A 81 0.49 5.26 -12.23
N ASP A 82 0.36 3.95 -12.09
CA ASP A 82 1.44 3.00 -11.85
C ASP A 82 1.65 2.27 -13.19
N THR A 83 2.67 2.68 -13.95
CA THR A 83 2.78 2.31 -15.37
C THR A 83 3.35 0.91 -15.56
N ASP A 84 4.26 0.49 -14.70
CA ASP A 84 4.89 -0.83 -14.70
C ASP A 84 4.23 -1.81 -13.74
N GLY A 85 3.38 -1.34 -12.83
CA GLY A 85 2.54 -2.17 -11.97
C GLY A 85 3.28 -2.72 -10.76
N ASP A 86 4.32 -2.03 -10.29
CA ASP A 86 5.15 -2.47 -9.17
C ASP A 86 4.56 -2.10 -7.80
N GLY A 87 3.58 -1.20 -7.78
CA GLY A 87 2.91 -0.71 -6.57
C GLY A 87 3.41 0.66 -6.07
N LEU A 88 4.28 1.34 -6.81
CA LEU A 88 4.56 2.78 -6.70
C LEU A 88 3.84 3.54 -7.82
N THR A 89 3.37 4.74 -7.52
CA THR A 89 2.87 5.61 -8.59
C THR A 89 4.04 6.25 -9.32
N ASN A 90 3.84 6.55 -10.61
CA ASN A 90 4.72 7.36 -11.44
C ASN A 90 5.24 8.62 -10.74
N GLN A 91 4.40 9.25 -9.90
CA GLN A 91 4.76 10.42 -9.11
C GLN A 91 5.67 10.06 -7.94
N GLN A 92 5.39 8.96 -7.23
CA GLN A 92 6.22 8.50 -6.12
C GLN A 92 7.64 8.17 -6.60
N GLU A 93 7.73 7.44 -7.71
CA GLU A 93 8.98 7.09 -8.37
C GLU A 93 9.77 8.34 -8.76
N ARG A 94 9.15 9.30 -9.45
CA ARG A 94 9.87 10.53 -9.86
C ARG A 94 10.27 11.43 -8.71
N ASN A 95 9.44 11.58 -7.68
CA ASN A 95 9.60 12.62 -6.68
C ASN A 95 10.32 12.15 -5.42
N TYR A 96 10.16 10.89 -5.02
CA TYR A 96 10.71 10.36 -3.77
C TYR A 96 11.85 9.39 -4.03
N TYR A 97 11.62 8.35 -4.83
CA TYR A 97 12.56 7.24 -5.01
C TYR A 97 13.57 7.44 -6.16
N ARG A 98 13.27 8.37 -7.08
CA ARG A 98 14.05 8.70 -8.28
C ARG A 98 14.27 7.51 -9.24
N THR A 99 13.35 6.57 -9.23
CA THR A 99 13.34 5.38 -10.07
C THR A 99 12.74 5.63 -11.47
N ASP A 100 12.79 4.64 -12.37
CA ASP A 100 12.22 4.73 -13.73
C ASP A 100 10.76 4.24 -13.76
N PRO A 101 9.77 5.14 -13.98
CA PRO A 101 8.34 4.81 -13.98
C PRO A 101 7.83 3.87 -15.06
N ASN A 102 8.71 3.13 -15.73
CA ASN A 102 8.35 2.16 -16.74
C ASN A 102 9.07 0.83 -16.49
N LYS A 103 9.68 0.67 -15.32
CA LYS A 103 10.41 -0.50 -14.88
C LYS A 103 10.08 -0.76 -13.41
N ALA A 104 9.42 -1.89 -13.19
CA ALA A 104 9.12 -2.34 -11.84
C ALA A 104 10.36 -2.60 -10.97
N ASP A 105 11.53 -2.76 -11.58
CA ASP A 105 12.83 -3.02 -10.95
C ASP A 105 13.84 -2.14 -11.72
N THR A 106 14.21 -1.01 -11.13
CA THR A 106 14.94 0.06 -11.80
C THR A 106 16.40 -0.30 -12.04
N ASP A 107 17.04 -0.94 -11.06
CA ASP A 107 18.47 -1.24 -11.07
C ASP A 107 18.80 -2.68 -11.53
N GLY A 108 17.81 -3.57 -11.55
CA GLY A 108 17.88 -4.92 -12.07
C GLY A 108 18.51 -5.94 -11.11
N ASP A 109 18.38 -5.75 -9.80
CA ASP A 109 18.90 -6.64 -8.77
C ASP A 109 18.00 -7.88 -8.52
N GLY A 110 16.70 -7.75 -8.81
CA GLY A 110 15.68 -8.79 -8.65
C GLY A 110 14.55 -8.46 -7.66
N LEU A 111 14.62 -7.33 -6.95
CA LEU A 111 13.53 -6.76 -6.16
C LEU A 111 12.83 -5.66 -6.96
N THR A 112 11.53 -5.47 -6.72
CA THR A 112 10.83 -4.32 -7.29
C THR A 112 11.10 -3.05 -6.51
N ASP A 113 11.05 -1.88 -7.15
CA ASP A 113 11.32 -0.59 -6.50
C ASP A 113 10.41 -0.41 -5.26
N SER A 114 9.17 -0.89 -5.33
CA SER A 114 8.23 -0.90 -4.22
C SER A 114 8.58 -1.87 -3.08
N GLU A 115 9.15 -3.05 -3.39
CA GLU A 115 9.61 -4.02 -2.39
C GLU A 115 10.82 -3.46 -1.63
N GLU A 116 11.78 -2.91 -2.35
CA GLU A 116 12.94 -2.23 -1.78
C GLU A 116 12.51 -1.09 -0.85
N ALA A 117 11.66 -0.18 -1.36
CA ALA A 117 11.21 0.99 -0.62
C ALA A 117 10.35 0.68 0.63
N LYS A 118 9.56 -0.39 0.62
CA LYS A 118 8.52 -0.64 1.65
C LYS A 118 8.76 -1.87 2.51
N VAL A 119 9.54 -2.83 2.04
CA VAL A 119 9.74 -4.13 2.69
C VAL A 119 11.18 -4.28 3.18
N TYR A 120 12.15 -4.07 2.30
CA TYR A 120 13.57 -4.36 2.59
C TYR A 120 14.34 -3.15 3.11
N GLY A 121 13.95 -1.93 2.71
CA GLY A 121 14.64 -0.70 3.12
C GLY A 121 15.93 -0.42 2.35
N THR A 122 16.09 -1.07 1.18
CA THR A 122 17.22 -0.89 0.25
C THR A 122 17.01 0.32 -0.67
N ASP A 123 18.06 0.78 -1.37
CA ASP A 123 17.97 1.85 -2.36
C ASP A 123 17.61 1.28 -3.73
N PRO A 124 16.42 1.58 -4.31
CA PRO A 124 15.97 1.03 -5.59
C PRO A 124 16.74 1.50 -6.84
N ASN A 125 17.88 2.16 -6.62
CA ASN A 125 18.81 2.56 -7.67
C ASN A 125 20.21 1.96 -7.48
N GLU A 126 20.43 1.15 -6.44
CA GLU A 126 21.70 0.54 -6.10
C GLU A 126 21.56 -0.97 -5.90
N VAL A 127 22.10 -1.75 -6.85
CA VAL A 127 22.00 -3.22 -6.91
C VAL A 127 22.55 -3.96 -5.67
N ASP A 128 23.23 -3.25 -4.79
CA ASP A 128 23.99 -3.71 -3.61
C ASP A 128 24.07 -2.51 -2.65
N THR A 129 23.04 -2.35 -1.83
CA THR A 129 22.78 -1.17 -0.98
C THR A 129 23.85 -1.00 0.08
N ASP A 130 24.28 -2.09 0.71
CA ASP A 130 25.27 -2.02 1.77
C ASP A 130 26.71 -2.01 1.22
N GLY A 131 26.91 -2.46 -0.02
CA GLY A 131 28.16 -2.51 -0.74
C GLY A 131 29.10 -3.66 -0.33
N ASP A 132 28.61 -4.78 0.18
CA ASP A 132 29.39 -5.95 0.57
C ASP A 132 29.79 -6.86 -0.63
N GLY A 133 29.08 -6.73 -1.75
CA GLY A 133 29.31 -7.46 -2.99
C GLY A 133 28.29 -8.56 -3.30
N ILE A 134 27.27 -8.77 -2.47
CA ILE A 134 26.04 -9.49 -2.80
C ILE A 134 25.01 -8.48 -3.32
N ARG A 135 24.01 -8.95 -4.07
CA ARG A 135 22.91 -8.10 -4.52
C ARG A 135 21.79 -8.16 -3.51
N ASP A 136 21.09 -7.05 -3.29
CA ASP A 136 20.02 -6.97 -2.29
C ASP A 136 18.96 -8.07 -2.49
N GLY A 137 18.55 -8.30 -3.74
CA GLY A 137 17.62 -9.37 -4.10
C GLY A 137 18.16 -10.79 -3.89
N ASP A 138 19.46 -11.03 -4.05
CA ASP A 138 20.07 -12.32 -3.73
C ASP A 138 20.13 -12.53 -2.21
N GLU A 139 20.47 -11.50 -1.43
CA GLU A 139 20.46 -11.55 0.04
C GLU A 139 19.06 -11.85 0.57
N ALA A 140 18.08 -11.06 0.16
CA ALA A 140 16.70 -11.15 0.60
C ALA A 140 16.01 -12.45 0.20
N LEU A 141 16.15 -12.90 -1.06
CA LEU A 141 15.32 -13.97 -1.61
C LEU A 141 15.99 -15.35 -1.58
N LYS A 142 17.32 -15.41 -1.56
CA LYS A 142 18.07 -16.66 -1.70
C LYS A 142 18.83 -17.04 -0.44
N TRP A 143 19.46 -16.07 0.22
CA TRP A 143 20.31 -16.34 1.38
C TRP A 143 19.64 -16.04 2.72
N ASN A 144 18.53 -15.28 2.73
CA ASN A 144 17.84 -14.84 3.94
C ASN A 144 18.78 -13.99 4.83
N LEU A 145 19.47 -13.08 4.19
CA LEU A 145 20.36 -12.08 4.79
C LEU A 145 19.67 -10.72 4.80
N ASP A 146 20.17 -9.78 5.59
CA ASP A 146 19.69 -8.39 5.65
C ASP A 146 20.46 -7.55 4.62
N PRO A 147 19.82 -7.17 3.49
CA PRO A 147 20.50 -6.44 2.40
C PRO A 147 20.93 -5.01 2.75
N THR A 148 20.71 -4.58 3.99
CA THR A 148 21.09 -3.25 4.47
C THR A 148 22.31 -3.27 5.39
N GLU A 149 22.85 -4.44 5.71
CA GLU A 149 23.93 -4.63 6.68
C GLU A 149 24.94 -5.67 6.19
N LYS A 150 26.20 -5.24 6.04
CA LYS A 150 27.29 -6.09 5.51
C LYS A 150 27.57 -7.38 6.28
N ASP A 151 27.03 -7.49 7.49
CA ASP A 151 27.28 -8.50 8.51
C ASP A 151 25.94 -8.71 9.23
N THR A 152 25.12 -9.60 8.67
CA THR A 152 23.70 -9.79 9.05
C THR A 152 23.56 -10.23 10.51
N ASP A 153 24.46 -11.09 11.00
CA ASP A 153 24.37 -11.66 12.35
C ASP A 153 25.28 -10.98 13.39
N GLY A 154 26.20 -10.12 12.94
CA GLY A 154 27.06 -9.29 13.76
C GLY A 154 28.26 -10.02 14.36
N ASP A 155 28.73 -11.11 13.74
CA ASP A 155 29.86 -11.91 14.25
C ASP A 155 31.25 -11.41 13.80
N LEU A 156 31.31 -10.36 12.97
CA LEU A 156 32.49 -9.73 12.36
C LEU A 156 32.98 -10.33 11.04
N LEU A 157 32.28 -11.30 10.48
CA LEU A 157 32.42 -11.68 9.07
C LEU A 157 31.41 -10.91 8.22
N THR A 158 31.79 -10.58 6.99
CA THR A 158 30.80 -10.05 6.05
C THR A 158 29.98 -11.16 5.43
N ASP A 159 28.73 -10.86 5.09
CA ASP A 159 27.81 -11.76 4.40
C ASP A 159 28.45 -12.36 3.14
N TYR A 160 29.16 -11.56 2.35
CA TYR A 160 29.98 -12.01 1.24
C TYR A 160 31.04 -13.06 1.63
N GLU A 161 31.82 -12.80 2.69
CA GLU A 161 32.86 -13.71 3.18
C GLU A 161 32.25 -15.06 3.59
N GLU A 162 31.13 -15.04 4.28
CA GLU A 162 30.45 -16.24 4.73
C GLU A 162 29.88 -17.06 3.59
N VAL A 163 29.15 -16.43 2.68
CA VAL A 163 28.50 -17.11 1.55
C VAL A 163 29.53 -17.64 0.54
N PHE A 164 30.56 -16.86 0.23
CA PHE A 164 31.46 -17.16 -0.90
C PHE A 164 32.85 -17.64 -0.52
N GLU A 165 33.36 -17.33 0.67
CA GLU A 165 34.72 -17.72 1.09
C GLU A 165 34.72 -18.87 2.10
N TYR A 166 33.90 -18.78 3.14
CA TYR A 166 33.94 -19.72 4.27
C TYR A 166 32.84 -20.78 4.24
N SER A 167 31.77 -20.55 3.47
CA SER A 167 30.61 -21.45 3.40
C SER A 167 29.93 -21.66 4.76
N THR A 168 29.93 -20.62 5.60
CA THR A 168 29.14 -20.50 6.82
C THR A 168 27.78 -19.88 6.48
N ASN A 169 26.91 -19.72 7.48
CA ASN A 169 25.59 -19.13 7.29
C ASN A 169 25.53 -17.77 7.99
N GLY A 170 25.65 -16.66 7.22
CA GLY A 170 25.68 -15.32 7.81
C GLY A 170 24.39 -14.80 8.44
N ALA A 171 23.35 -15.63 8.49
CA ALA A 171 22.21 -15.37 9.37
C ALA A 171 22.40 -15.94 10.80
N LEU A 172 23.54 -16.56 11.10
CA LEU A 172 23.80 -17.33 12.31
C LEU A 172 25.24 -17.16 12.80
N VAL A 173 25.40 -16.43 13.90
CA VAL A 173 26.70 -16.23 14.59
C VAL A 173 27.50 -17.53 14.82
N ASP A 174 26.83 -18.67 14.91
CA ASP A 174 27.41 -20.01 15.11
C ASP A 174 26.65 -21.00 14.20
N THR A 175 27.22 -21.26 13.02
CA THR A 175 26.60 -22.10 11.99
C THR A 175 26.41 -23.56 12.43
N ASP A 176 27.33 -24.12 13.22
CA ASP A 176 27.32 -25.54 13.58
C ASP A 176 26.77 -25.83 15.00
N PHE A 177 26.51 -24.78 15.75
CA PHE A 177 25.92 -24.74 17.09
C PHE A 177 26.79 -25.40 18.17
N ASP A 178 28.11 -25.38 18.03
CA ASP A 178 29.04 -25.92 19.03
C ASP A 178 29.37 -24.94 20.18
N GLY A 179 29.00 -23.66 20.02
CA GLY A 179 29.18 -22.57 20.98
C GLY A 179 30.38 -21.66 20.71
N VAL A 180 31.05 -21.79 19.56
CA VAL A 180 32.07 -20.87 19.04
C VAL A 180 31.50 -20.16 17.82
N SER A 181 31.76 -18.85 17.66
CA SER A 181 31.26 -18.15 16.47
C SER A 181 32.07 -18.50 15.22
N ASP A 182 31.46 -18.38 14.04
CA ASP A 182 32.13 -18.66 12.77
C ASP A 182 33.41 -17.83 12.63
N PHE A 183 33.35 -16.53 12.96
CA PHE A 183 34.54 -15.67 13.03
C PHE A 183 35.65 -16.23 13.93
N ASP A 184 35.30 -16.68 15.14
CA ASP A 184 36.28 -17.21 16.11
C ASP A 184 36.87 -18.53 15.60
N GLU A 185 36.07 -19.41 14.98
CA GLU A 185 36.54 -20.66 14.38
C GLU A 185 37.57 -20.40 13.28
N ILE A 186 37.27 -19.49 12.35
CA ILE A 186 38.15 -19.13 11.23
C ILE A 186 39.47 -18.53 11.74
N ASN A 187 39.41 -17.62 12.72
CA ASN A 187 40.60 -16.97 13.28
C ASN A 187 41.45 -17.89 14.18
N ILE A 188 40.89 -18.98 14.69
CA ILE A 188 41.63 -20.00 15.45
C ILE A 188 42.31 -21.00 14.51
N LEU A 189 41.80 -21.16 13.28
CA LEU A 189 42.29 -22.12 12.28
C LEU A 189 43.24 -21.51 11.22
N SER A 190 43.30 -20.17 11.11
CA SER A 190 44.19 -19.41 10.20
C SER A 190 45.63 -19.27 10.69
#